data_AF-A0A519KKN8-F1
#
_entry.id   AF-A0A519KKN8-F1
#
_cell.length_a   1.000
_cell.length_b   1.000
_cell.length_c   1.000
_cell.angle_alpha   90.00
_cell.angle_beta   90.00
_cell.angle_gamma   90.00
#
_symmetry.space_group_name_H-M   'P 1'
#
loop_
_entity.id
_entity.type
_entity.pdbx_description
1 polymer ?
#
loop_
_entity_poly.entity_id
_entity_poly.type
_entity_poly.pdbx_seq_one_letter_code
_entity_poly.pdbx_strand_id
1 'polypeptide(L)'
;LEMRGADGGPWSRICALQALWAGVLYDAPSQAAAWDLVKDWDIADHERLRRDVTRLGLKAEVGGRTVRDIAVDMVAIAKQGLKNRARFSGGMVDERGYLSELEDIADSGVTPAERLLELYNGDWQGDLTRLYRDFAY
;
A
#
# COMPACT_ATOMS: atom_id res chain seq x y z
N LEU A 1 -10.41 6.41 -14.75
CA LEU A 1 -9.32 6.84 -13.86
C LEU A 1 -8.32 5.70 -13.77
N GLU A 2 -7.02 5.94 -13.94
CA GLU A 2 -5.97 4.90 -13.87
C GLU A 2 -5.00 5.20 -12.73
N MET A 3 -4.70 4.21 -11.90
CA MET A 3 -3.75 4.31 -10.79
C MET A 3 -2.41 3.70 -11.22
N ARG A 4 -1.39 4.54 -11.42
CA ARG A 4 -0.15 4.18 -12.12
C ARG A 4 1.12 4.31 -11.25
N GLY A 5 0.94 4.37 -9.93
CA GLY A 5 2.02 4.68 -8.98
C GLY A 5 2.63 3.49 -8.24
N ALA A 6 2.13 2.27 -8.47
CA ALA A 6 2.59 1.08 -7.75
C ALA A 6 3.59 0.27 -8.56
N ASP A 7 4.61 -0.25 -7.87
CA ASP A 7 5.55 -1.22 -8.43
C ASP A 7 4.87 -2.57 -8.68
N GLY A 8 5.46 -3.35 -9.59
CA GLY A 8 5.14 -4.77 -9.71
C GLY A 8 5.54 -5.54 -8.45
N GLY A 9 4.87 -6.66 -8.19
CA GLY A 9 5.13 -7.50 -7.02
C GLY A 9 4.30 -8.77 -7.09
N PRO A 10 4.52 -9.75 -6.19
CA PRO A 10 3.88 -11.05 -6.20
C PRO A 10 2.35 -10.94 -6.23
N TRP A 11 1.69 -12.07 -6.55
CA TRP A 11 0.23 -12.16 -6.71
C TRP A 11 -0.56 -11.46 -5.59
N SER A 12 -0.15 -11.63 -4.33
CA SER A 12 -0.80 -10.98 -3.17
C SER A 12 -0.87 -9.46 -3.32
N ARG A 13 0.25 -8.81 -3.69
CA ARG A 13 0.33 -7.35 -3.87
C ARG A 13 -0.41 -6.87 -5.12
N ILE A 14 -0.43 -7.67 -6.19
CA ILE A 14 -1.24 -7.35 -7.39
C ILE A 14 -2.72 -7.33 -7.02
N CYS A 15 -3.23 -8.31 -6.28
CA CYS A 15 -4.62 -8.29 -5.84
C CYS A 15 -4.89 -7.16 -4.83
N ALA A 16 -3.95 -6.90 -3.93
CA ALA A 16 -4.11 -5.89 -2.88
C ALA A 16 -4.24 -4.46 -3.44
N LEU A 17 -3.47 -4.10 -4.48
CA LEU A 17 -3.58 -2.79 -5.14
C LEU A 17 -5.01 -2.52 -5.63
N GLN A 18 -5.65 -3.56 -6.17
CA GLN A 18 -6.97 -3.47 -6.76
C GLN A 18 -8.04 -3.34 -5.67
N ALA A 19 -7.87 -4.09 -4.59
CA ALA A 19 -8.71 -4.01 -3.40
C ALA A 19 -8.61 -2.62 -2.72
N LEU A 20 -7.40 -2.05 -2.63
CA LEU A 20 -7.17 -0.73 -2.05
C LEU A 20 -7.99 0.34 -2.79
N TRP A 21 -7.82 0.43 -4.12
CA TRP A 21 -8.51 1.46 -4.90
C TRP A 21 -10.01 1.22 -5.03
N ALA A 22 -10.46 -0.03 -5.12
CA ALA A 22 -11.88 -0.34 -5.08
C ALA A 22 -12.51 0.07 -3.74
N GLY A 23 -11.83 -0.19 -2.62
CA GLY A 23 -12.28 0.20 -1.28
C GLY A 23 -12.37 1.71 -1.11
N VAL A 24 -11.36 2.46 -1.58
CA VAL A 24 -11.36 3.93 -1.45
C VAL A 24 -12.35 4.60 -2.40
N LEU A 25 -12.41 4.18 -3.67
CA LEU A 25 -13.07 4.96 -4.72
C LEU A 25 -14.53 4.57 -4.98
N TYR A 26 -14.96 3.35 -4.63
CA TYR A 26 -16.31 2.85 -4.96
C TYR A 26 -17.29 2.91 -3.78
N ASP A 27 -16.91 3.60 -2.70
CA ASP A 27 -17.75 3.88 -1.54
C ASP A 27 -17.64 5.38 -1.20
N ALA A 28 -18.76 6.10 -1.24
CA ALA A 28 -18.78 7.56 -1.07
C ALA A 28 -18.26 8.02 0.31
N PRO A 29 -18.63 7.36 1.44
CA PRO A 29 -18.03 7.65 2.74
C PRO A 29 -16.50 7.46 2.75
N SER A 30 -16.00 6.39 2.13
CA SER A 30 -14.56 6.12 2.05
C SER A 30 -13.82 7.16 1.20
N GLN A 31 -14.43 7.61 0.10
CA GLN A 31 -13.85 8.69 -0.71
C GLN A 31 -13.77 10.01 0.06
N ALA A 32 -14.80 10.36 0.84
CA ALA A 32 -14.78 11.55 1.69
C ALA A 32 -13.71 11.46 2.78
N ALA A 33 -13.58 10.31 3.44
CA ALA A 33 -12.53 10.09 4.44
C ALA A 33 -11.12 10.17 3.83
N ALA A 34 -10.92 9.62 2.62
CA ALA A 34 -9.64 9.72 1.92
C ALA A 34 -9.32 11.17 1.52
N TRP A 35 -10.35 11.96 1.16
CA TRP A 35 -10.18 13.39 0.91
C TRP A 35 -9.75 14.14 2.19
N ASP A 36 -10.34 13.81 3.34
CA ASP A 36 -9.95 14.41 4.62
C ASP A 36 -8.49 14.19 5.00
N LEU A 37 -7.84 13.13 4.50
CA LEU A 37 -6.40 12.89 4.72
C LEU A 37 -5.50 13.89 3.99
N VAL A 38 -5.94 14.42 2.84
CA VAL A 38 -5.06 15.13 1.90
C VAL A 38 -5.53 16.55 1.57
N LYS A 39 -6.74 16.94 1.96
CA LYS A 39 -7.38 18.20 1.55
C LYS A 39 -6.61 19.47 1.92
N ASP A 40 -5.79 19.40 2.97
CA ASP A 40 -5.02 20.54 3.48
C ASP A 40 -3.59 20.57 2.92
N TRP A 41 -3.19 19.59 2.11
CA TRP A 41 -1.86 19.56 1.50
C TRP A 41 -1.80 20.52 0.32
N ASP A 42 -0.73 21.31 0.26
CA ASP A 42 -0.50 22.15 -0.89
C ASP A 42 0.04 21.33 -2.09
N ILE A 43 0.06 21.94 -3.28
CA ILE A 43 0.58 21.26 -4.49
C ILE A 43 2.08 20.95 -4.35
N ALA A 44 2.83 21.80 -3.65
CA ALA A 44 4.27 21.62 -3.47
C ALA A 44 4.58 20.42 -2.55
N ASP A 45 3.72 20.14 -1.57
CA ASP A 45 3.73 19.01 -0.67
C ASP A 45 3.47 17.73 -1.45
N HIS A 46 2.49 17.70 -2.34
CA HIS A 46 2.24 16.54 -3.21
C HIS A 46 3.45 16.22 -4.08
N GLU A 47 4.06 17.22 -4.70
CA GLU A 47 5.23 17.05 -5.56
C GLU A 47 6.48 16.62 -4.77
N ARG A 48 6.67 17.19 -3.58
CA ARG A 48 7.76 16.81 -2.69
C ARG A 48 7.57 15.38 -2.21
N LEU A 49 6.37 15.03 -1.73
CA LEU A 49 6.04 13.70 -1.25
C LEU A 49 6.27 12.65 -2.33
N ARG A 50 5.80 12.90 -3.56
CA ARG A 50 6.01 12.01 -4.71
C ARG A 50 7.50 11.67 -4.92
N ARG A 51 8.41 12.63 -4.73
CA ARG A 51 9.85 12.39 -4.82
C ARG A 51 10.38 11.67 -3.58
N ASP A 52 9.98 12.13 -2.40
CA ASP A 52 10.51 11.65 -1.13
C ASP A 52 10.17 10.17 -0.89
N VAL A 53 8.96 9.72 -1.23
CA VAL A 53 8.56 8.31 -1.06
C VAL A 53 9.42 7.34 -1.86
N THR A 54 10.01 7.76 -2.98
CA THR A 54 10.86 6.88 -3.79
C THR A 54 12.19 6.54 -3.08
N ARG A 55 12.62 7.39 -2.14
CA ARG A 55 13.88 7.21 -1.40
C ARG A 55 13.66 6.83 0.06
N LEU A 56 12.63 7.40 0.69
CA LEU A 56 12.35 7.26 2.12
C LEU A 56 11.25 6.22 2.40
N GLY A 57 10.51 5.78 1.39
CA GLY A 57 9.39 4.87 1.57
C GLY A 57 8.35 5.44 2.51
N LEU A 58 7.90 4.62 3.47
CA LEU A 58 6.90 4.99 4.47
C LEU A 58 7.40 6.00 5.53
N LYS A 59 8.72 6.27 5.56
CA LYS A 59 9.35 7.25 6.45
C LYS A 59 9.32 8.67 5.90
N ALA A 60 8.86 8.88 4.66
CA ALA A 60 8.63 10.22 4.13
C ALA A 60 7.55 10.94 4.97
N GLU A 61 7.59 12.27 5.00
CA GLU A 61 6.68 13.09 5.81
C GLU A 61 5.95 14.14 4.98
N VAL A 62 4.69 14.39 5.35
CA VAL A 62 3.85 15.45 4.80
C VAL A 62 2.81 15.86 5.84
N GLY A 63 2.52 17.16 5.95
CA GLY A 63 1.53 17.66 6.91
C GLY A 63 1.79 17.27 8.37
N GLY A 64 3.06 17.09 8.76
CA GLY A 64 3.45 16.67 10.11
C GLY A 64 3.17 15.20 10.44
N ARG A 65 2.88 14.36 9.43
CA ARG A 65 2.65 12.92 9.57
C ARG A 65 3.62 12.15 8.69
N THR A 66 3.94 10.92 9.09
CA THR A 66 4.67 10.00 8.22
C THR A 66 3.74 9.37 7.19
N VAL A 67 4.27 8.93 6.05
CA VAL A 67 3.51 8.17 5.06
C VAL A 67 3.03 6.84 5.64
N ARG A 68 3.72 6.26 6.62
CA ARG A 68 3.23 5.12 7.39
C ARG A 68 1.90 5.44 8.06
N ASP A 69 1.80 6.55 8.78
CA ASP A 69 0.56 6.93 9.48
C ASP A 69 -0.59 7.13 8.49
N ILE A 70 -0.29 7.74 7.34
CA ILE A 70 -1.26 7.93 6.25
C ILE A 70 -1.67 6.58 5.63
N ALA A 71 -0.73 5.65 5.45
CA ALA A 71 -0.99 4.32 4.91
C ALA A 71 -1.89 3.50 5.82
N VAL A 72 -1.69 3.55 7.14
CA VAL A 72 -2.56 2.90 8.14
C VAL A 72 -4.00 3.40 7.98
N ASP A 73 -4.20 4.73 7.94
CA ASP A 73 -5.53 5.31 7.77
C ASP A 73 -6.14 4.93 6.40
N MET A 74 -5.35 4.99 5.33
CA MET A 74 -5.80 4.69 3.97
C MET A 74 -6.25 3.23 3.83
N VAL A 75 -5.52 2.28 4.41
CA VAL A 75 -5.91 0.86 4.41
C VAL A 75 -7.16 0.64 5.25
N ALA A 76 -7.30 1.30 6.39
CA ALA A 76 -8.51 1.24 7.22
C ALA A 76 -9.75 1.78 6.46
N ILE A 77 -9.59 2.90 5.75
CA ILE A 77 -10.63 3.47 4.88
C ILE A 77 -11.01 2.48 3.78
N ALA A 78 -10.03 1.93 3.06
CA ALA A 78 -10.29 0.95 2.01
C ALA A 78 -11.04 -0.27 2.54
N LYS A 79 -10.64 -0.79 3.71
CA LYS A 79 -11.30 -1.94 4.36
C LYS A 79 -12.76 -1.64 4.68
N GLN A 80 -13.08 -0.42 5.11
CA GLN A 80 -14.45 0.00 5.36
C GLN A 80 -15.26 0.13 4.06
N GLY A 81 -14.69 0.66 2.99
CA GLY A 81 -15.36 0.73 1.69
C GLY A 81 -15.63 -0.64 1.08
N LEU A 82 -14.68 -1.57 1.15
CA LEU A 82 -14.88 -2.96 0.75
C LEU A 82 -15.97 -3.65 1.59
N LYS A 83 -15.99 -3.41 2.91
CA LYS A 83 -17.05 -3.88 3.80
C LYS A 83 -18.43 -3.40 3.33
N ASN A 84 -18.55 -2.11 3.02
CA ASN A 84 -19.81 -1.50 2.59
C ASN A 84 -20.29 -2.05 1.25
N ARG A 85 -19.35 -2.31 0.32
CA ARG A 85 -19.65 -2.83 -1.01
C ARG A 85 -20.11 -4.30 -0.99
N ALA A 86 -19.77 -5.03 0.08
CA ALA A 86 -20.27 -6.38 0.37
C ALA A 86 -20.16 -7.35 -0.82
N ARG A 87 -19.01 -7.37 -1.49
CA ARG A 87 -18.73 -8.33 -2.56
C ARG A 87 -18.01 -9.55 -2.02
N PHE A 88 -18.45 -10.70 -2.49
CA PHE A 88 -17.92 -12.00 -2.08
C PHE A 88 -17.56 -12.81 -3.31
N SER A 89 -16.57 -13.69 -3.17
CA SER A 89 -16.26 -14.70 -4.18
C SER A 89 -17.39 -15.75 -4.26
N GLY A 90 -17.33 -16.65 -5.26
CA GLY A 90 -18.26 -17.79 -5.34
C GLY A 90 -18.23 -18.71 -4.11
N GLY A 91 -17.15 -18.67 -3.32
CA GLY A 91 -17.02 -19.38 -2.05
C GLY A 91 -17.38 -18.54 -0.81
N MET A 92 -18.10 -17.42 -0.98
CA MET A 92 -18.47 -16.48 0.10
C MET A 92 -17.28 -15.84 0.83
N VAL A 93 -16.10 -15.78 0.19
CA VAL A 93 -14.92 -15.13 0.76
C VAL A 93 -15.03 -13.62 0.56
N ASP A 94 -14.85 -12.89 1.65
CA ASP A 94 -14.87 -11.43 1.70
C ASP A 94 -13.59 -10.83 1.10
N GLU A 95 -13.76 -9.84 0.22
CA GLU A 95 -12.65 -9.20 -0.48
C GLU A 95 -11.71 -8.36 0.39
N ARG A 96 -12.11 -8.05 1.63
CA ARG A 96 -11.22 -7.38 2.60
C ARG A 96 -9.95 -8.17 2.87
N GLY A 97 -9.98 -9.50 2.72
CA GLY A 97 -8.80 -10.35 2.90
C GLY A 97 -7.64 -10.00 1.95
N TYR A 98 -7.92 -9.39 0.79
CA TYR A 98 -6.89 -8.95 -0.15
C TYR A 98 -6.05 -7.78 0.38
N LEU A 99 -6.49 -7.07 1.42
CA LEU A 99 -5.74 -5.96 2.02
C LEU A 99 -4.67 -6.41 3.02
N SER A 100 -4.66 -7.69 3.44
CA SER A 100 -3.77 -8.21 4.50
C SER A 100 -2.30 -7.82 4.31
N GLU A 101 -1.74 -8.00 3.12
CA GLU A 101 -0.35 -7.62 2.82
C GLU A 101 -0.10 -6.11 2.99
N LEU A 102 -1.06 -5.26 2.63
CA LEU A 102 -0.94 -3.81 2.81
C LEU A 102 -1.11 -3.40 4.27
N GLU A 103 -1.95 -4.11 5.03
CA GLU A 103 -2.05 -3.96 6.49
C GLU A 103 -0.72 -4.26 7.15
N ASP A 104 -0.08 -5.40 6.83
CA ASP A 104 1.21 -5.78 7.39
C ASP A 104 2.32 -4.77 7.06
N ILE A 105 2.35 -4.25 5.83
CA ILE A 105 3.32 -3.22 5.41
C ILE A 105 3.08 -1.89 6.16
N ALA A 106 1.83 -1.45 6.28
CA ALA A 106 1.50 -0.22 6.99
C ALA A 106 1.80 -0.34 8.49
N ASP A 107 1.44 -1.46 9.11
CA ASP A 107 1.63 -1.71 10.53
C ASP A 107 3.11 -1.89 10.88
N SER A 108 3.88 -2.61 10.07
CA SER A 108 5.32 -2.76 10.30
C SER A 108 6.11 -1.49 9.95
N GLY A 109 5.61 -0.69 9.00
CA GLY A 109 6.38 0.42 8.42
C GLY A 109 7.54 -0.05 7.54
N VAL A 110 7.62 -1.34 7.21
CA VAL A 110 8.70 -1.94 6.42
C VAL A 110 8.18 -2.18 5.00
N THR A 111 8.81 -1.54 4.03
CA THR A 111 8.47 -1.72 2.62
C THR A 111 8.97 -3.06 2.08
N PRO A 112 8.38 -3.58 0.99
CA PRO A 112 8.93 -4.76 0.31
C PRO A 112 10.38 -4.58 -0.14
N ALA A 113 10.78 -3.36 -0.52
CA ALA A 113 12.16 -3.06 -0.89
C ALA A 113 13.11 -3.18 0.32
N GLU A 114 12.72 -2.68 1.48
CA GLU A 114 13.49 -2.83 2.72
C GLU A 114 13.62 -4.30 3.13
N ARG A 115 12.55 -5.10 2.98
CA ARG A 115 12.61 -6.55 3.25
C ARG A 115 13.58 -7.27 2.32
N LEU A 116 13.63 -6.90 1.04
CA LEU A 116 14.61 -7.44 0.10
C LEU A 116 16.04 -7.01 0.45
N LEU A 117 16.24 -5.78 0.92
CA LEU A 117 17.54 -5.31 1.40
C LEU A 117 17.99 -6.06 2.65
N GLU A 118 17.09 -6.39 3.57
CA GLU A 118 17.40 -7.24 4.73
C GLU A 118 17.87 -8.63 4.29
N LEU A 119 17.14 -9.27 3.37
CA LEU A 119 17.51 -10.58 2.83
C LEU A 119 18.86 -10.52 2.12
N TYR A 120 19.05 -9.51 1.26
CA TYR A 120 20.28 -9.31 0.50
C TYR A 120 21.50 -9.15 1.41
N ASN A 121 21.41 -8.30 2.43
CA ASN A 121 22.52 -8.05 3.36
C ASN A 121 22.66 -9.13 4.44
N GLY A 122 21.63 -9.95 4.67
CA GLY A 122 21.59 -11.03 5.66
C GLY A 122 21.75 -12.41 5.02
N ASP A 123 20.65 -13.17 4.94
CA ASP A 123 20.62 -14.58 4.52
C ASP A 123 21.18 -14.85 3.12
N TRP A 124 21.18 -13.84 2.25
CA TRP A 124 21.73 -13.95 0.90
C TRP A 124 23.22 -13.58 0.85
N GLN A 125 23.76 -12.91 1.87
CA GLN A 125 25.17 -12.51 1.94
C GLN A 125 25.66 -11.78 0.67
N GLY A 126 24.82 -10.92 0.10
CA GLY A 126 25.10 -10.20 -1.14
C GLY A 126 24.82 -10.98 -2.44
N ASP A 127 24.29 -12.20 -2.36
CA ASP A 127 23.93 -12.99 -3.54
C ASP A 127 22.56 -12.59 -4.10
N LEU A 128 22.58 -11.70 -5.09
CA LEU A 128 21.36 -11.28 -5.80
C LEU A 128 20.70 -12.41 -6.60
N THR A 129 21.41 -13.48 -6.95
CA THR A 129 20.81 -14.58 -7.74
C THR A 129 19.69 -15.27 -6.99
N ARG A 130 19.70 -15.21 -5.65
CA ARG A 130 18.63 -15.70 -4.78
C ARG A 130 17.29 -15.04 -5.05
N LEU A 131 17.26 -13.77 -5.46
CA LEU A 131 16.01 -13.06 -5.78
C LEU A 131 15.21 -13.80 -6.85
N TYR A 132 15.88 -14.26 -7.91
CA TYR A 132 15.23 -14.95 -9.03
C TYR A 132 14.69 -16.33 -8.69
N ARG A 133 15.20 -16.95 -7.62
CA ARG A 133 14.73 -18.25 -7.14
C ARG A 133 13.64 -18.09 -6.08
N ASP A 134 13.88 -17.22 -5.11
CA ASP A 134 13.04 -17.09 -3.92
C ASP A 134 11.76 -16.26 -4.19
N PHE A 135 11.73 -15.47 -5.28
CA PHE A 135 10.59 -14.64 -5.70
C PHE A 135 10.12 -14.93 -7.15
N ALA A 136 10.39 -16.14 -7.67
CA ALA A 136 9.81 -16.59 -8.94
C ALA A 136 8.28 -16.79 -8.80
N TYR A 137 7.55 -16.56 -9.91
CA TYR A 137 6.11 -16.87 -10.02
C TYR A 137 5.86 -18.32 -10.44
#